data_AF-A0A925ITC8-F1
#
_entry.id   AF-A0A925ITC8-F1
#
_cell.length_a   1.000
_cell.length_b   1.000
_cell.length_c   1.000
_cell.angle_alpha   90.00
_cell.angle_beta   90.00
_cell.angle_gamma   90.00
#
_symmetry.space_group_name_H-M   'P 1'
#
loop_
_entity.id
_entity.type
_entity.pdbx_description
1 polymer ?
#
loop_
_entity_poly.entity_id
_entity_poly.type
_entity_poly.pdbx_seq_one_letter_code
_entity_poly.pdbx_strand_id
1 'polypeptide(L)' 'MKISKRVLIITYYWPPAGGGGVQRWVKFVKYLRDFGWEPIVYTVENGDYPVVDPSLGIDLPPDIKV' A
#
# COMPACT_ATOMS: atom_id res chain seq x y z
N MET A 1 4.39 -0.68 24.51
CA MET A 1 4.19 -0.61 23.04
C MET A 1 5.32 0.22 22.45
N LYS A 2 6.10 -0.32 21.52
CA LYS A 2 7.19 0.42 20.86
C LYS A 2 6.55 1.54 20.02
N ILE A 3 6.99 2.79 20.18
CA ILE A 3 6.51 3.89 19.35
C ILE A 3 7.00 3.61 17.91
N SER A 4 6.10 3.13 17.05
CA SER A 4 6.37 2.95 15.61
C SER A 4 6.26 4.31 14.94
N LYS A 5 7.29 4.74 14.20
CA LYS A 5 7.24 6.00 13.46
C LYS A 5 6.18 5.85 12.36
N ARG A 6 5.30 6.83 12.19
CA ARG A 6 4.22 6.75 11.18
C ARG A 6 4.63 7.42 9.89
N VAL A 7 4.28 6.81 8.75
CA VAL A 7 4.45 7.38 7.41
C VAL A 7 3.12 7.34 6.67
N LEU A 8 2.70 8.47 6.12
CA LEU A 8 1.51 8.58 5.28
C LEU A 8 1.94 8.39 3.82
N ILE A 9 1.34 7.43 3.14
CA ILE A 9 1.52 7.16 1.72
C ILE A 9 0.27 7.60 1.00
N ILE A 10 0.39 8.65 0.18
CA ILE A 10 -0.71 9.15 -0.66
C ILE A 10 -0.46 8.64 -2.08
N THR A 11 -1.37 7.81 -2.59
CA THR A 11 -1.26 7.27 -3.95
C THR A 11 -2.62 7.18 -4.62
N TYR A 12 -2.67 7.52 -5.90
CA TYR A 12 -3.88 7.33 -6.72
C TYR A 12 -4.03 5.86 -7.15
N TYR A 13 -2.92 5.23 -7.57
CA TYR A 13 -2.91 3.84 -7.98
C TYR A 13 -2.59 2.95 -6.79
N TRP A 14 -3.56 2.13 -6.40
CA TRP A 14 -3.51 1.19 -5.28
C TRP A 14 -4.25 -0.10 -5.70
N PRO A 15 -3.91 -1.30 -5.16
CA PRO A 15 -4.67 -2.51 -5.50
C PRO A 15 -6.19 -2.28 -5.32
N PRO A 16 -7.01 -2.72 -6.28
CA PRO A 16 -6.69 -3.68 -7.34
C PRO A 16 -6.10 -3.07 -8.63
N ALA A 17 -5.71 -1.79 -8.68
CA ALA A 17 -4.97 -1.25 -9.82
C ALA A 17 -3.69 -2.07 -10.09
N GLY A 18 -3.36 -2.26 -11.36
CA GLY A 18 -2.18 -3.00 -11.81
C GLY A 18 -0.99 -2.11 -12.18
N GLY A 19 0.10 -2.75 -12.63
CA GLY A 19 1.29 -2.07 -13.17
C GLY A 19 2.41 -1.83 -12.15
N GLY A 20 3.60 -1.52 -12.66
CA GLY A 20 4.83 -1.44 -11.84
C GLY A 20 4.80 -0.34 -10.77
N GLY A 21 4.01 0.72 -10.97
CA GLY A 21 3.81 1.77 -9.97
C GLY A 21 3.13 1.27 -8.70
N VAL A 22 2.14 0.40 -8.84
CA VAL A 22 1.40 -0.20 -7.71
C VAL A 22 2.27 -1.20 -6.96
N GLN A 23 3.04 -2.01 -7.68
CA GLN A 23 3.98 -2.97 -7.08
C GLN A 23 4.95 -2.27 -6.10
N ARG A 24 5.47 -1.08 -6.45
CA ARG A 24 6.34 -0.30 -5.56
C ARG A 24 5.67 -0.02 -4.21
N TRP A 25 4.43 0.47 -4.24
CA TRP A 25 3.72 0.84 -3.01
C TRP A 25 3.36 -0.36 -2.15
N VAL A 26 2.94 -1.46 -2.78
CA VAL A 26 2.69 -2.73 -2.08
C VAL A 26 3.95 -3.21 -1.36
N LYS A 27 5.10 -3.21 -2.04
CA LYS A 27 6.37 -3.64 -1.42
C LYS A 27 6.84 -2.67 -0.33
N PHE A 28 6.66 -1.36 -0.49
CA PHE A 28 6.96 -0.40 0.57
C PHE A 28 6.11 -0.66 1.80
N VAL A 29 4.80 -0.83 1.65
CA VAL A 29 3.90 -1.14 2.76
C VAL A 29 4.27 -2.45 3.44
N LYS A 30 4.60 -3.48 2.65
CA LYS A 30 5.05 -4.79 3.16
C LYS A 30 6.31 -4.69 4.01
N TYR A 31 7.34 -3.97 3.54
CA TYR A 31 8.66 -4.00 4.16
C TYR A 31 8.96 -2.85 5.12
N LEU A 32 8.21 -1.73 5.10
CA LEU A 32 8.47 -0.59 6.00
C LEU A 32 8.39 -0.95 7.48
N ARG A 33 7.52 -1.91 7.84
CA ARG A 33 7.39 -2.41 9.21
C ARG A 33 8.65 -3.12 9.71
N ASP A 34 9.43 -3.74 8.83
CA ASP A 34 10.73 -4.35 9.16
C ASP A 34 11.76 -3.29 9.60
N PHE A 35 11.56 -2.04 9.18
CA PHE A 35 12.39 -0.89 9.55
C PHE A 35 11.78 -0.04 10.68
N GLY A 36 10.74 -0.52 11.35
CA GLY A 36 10.09 0.18 12.48
C GLY A 36 9.23 1.38 12.08
N TRP A 37 8.72 1.38 10.84
CA TRP A 37 7.76 2.35 10.35
C TRP A 37 6.37 1.70 10.19
N GLU A 38 5.33 2.40 10.64
CA GLU A 38 3.95 2.03 10.42
C GLU A 38 3.38 2.84 9.23
N PRO A 39 3.14 2.19 8.08
CA PRO A 39 2.52 2.85 6.94
C PRO A 39 1.02 3.05 7.16
N ILE A 40 0.52 4.21 6.75
CA ILE A 40 -0.90 4.51 6.59
C ILE A 40 -1.08 4.91 5.13
N VAL A 41 -1.99 4.26 4.43
CA VAL A 41 -2.27 4.56 3.03
C VAL A 41 -3.46 5.51 2.97
N TYR A 42 -3.44 6.42 2.00
CA TYR A 42 -4.59 7.22 1.61
C TYR A 42 -4.70 7.18 0.09
N THR A 43 -5.82 6.69 -0.40
CA THR A 43 -6.06 6.47 -1.83
C THR A 43 -7.50 6.78 -2.21
N VAL A 44 -7.82 6.61 -3.49
CA VAL A 44 -9.16 6.83 -4.03
C VAL A 44 -10.02 5.58 -3.86
N GLU A 45 -11.29 5.74 -3.50
CA GLU A 45 -12.23 4.62 -3.35
C GLU A 45 -12.71 4.07 -4.70
N ASN A 46 -12.92 4.94 -5.70
CA ASN A 46 -13.41 4.59 -7.03
C ASN A 46 -12.47 5.14 -8.13
N GLY A 47 -11.22 4.65 -8.14
CA GLY A 47 -10.22 5.07 -9.12
C GLY A 47 -10.47 4.52 -10.52
N ASP A 48 -10.03 5.27 -11.55
CA ASP A 48 -10.02 4.80 -12.94
C ASP A 48 -8.69 4.11 -13.23
N TYR A 49 -8.72 2.80 -13.45
CA TYR A 49 -7.52 1.97 -13.58
C TYR A 49 -7.38 1.44 -15.00
N PRO A 50 -6.30 1.80 -15.72
CA PRO A 50 -6.07 1.29 -17.08
C PRO A 50 -5.74 -0.21 -17.07
N VAL A 51 -5.26 -0.75 -15.94
CA VAL A 51 -4.96 -2.16 -15.71
C VAL A 51 -5.44 -2.53 -14.32
N VAL A 52 -6.07 -3.69 -14.19
CA VAL A 52 -6.52 -4.25 -12.90
C VAL A 52 -5.79 -5.57 -12.66
N ASP A 53 -5.17 -5.71 -11.49
CA ASP A 53 -4.47 -6.91 -11.04
C ASP A 53 -4.69 -7.11 -9.53
N PRO A 54 -5.73 -7.87 -9.13
CA PRO A 54 -6.03 -8.13 -7.73
C PRO A 54 -4.92 -8.91 -7.00
N SER A 55 -4.05 -9.61 -7.74
CA SER A 55 -2.97 -10.42 -7.14
C SER A 55 -1.95 -9.57 -6.39
N LEU A 56 -1.79 -8.30 -6.78
CA LEU A 56 -0.91 -7.36 -6.08
C LEU A 56 -1.34 -7.08 -4.64
N GLY A 57 -2.63 -7.23 -4.33
CA GLY A 57 -3.14 -7.05 -2.96
C GLY A 57 -2.76 -8.18 -2.00
N ILE A 58 -2.39 -9.36 -2.50
CA ILE A 58 -2.09 -10.55 -1.68
C ILE A 58 -0.87 -10.32 -0.78
N ASP A 59 0.05 -9.47 -1.22
CA ASP A 59 1.29 -9.16 -0.49
C ASP A 59 1.13 -8.11 0.62
N LEU A 60 -0.06 -7.52 0.78
CA LEU A 60 -0.32 -6.52 1.79
C LEU A 60 -0.51 -7.16 3.18
N PRO A 61 0.00 -6.52 4.26
CA PRO A 61 -0.36 -6.90 5.62
C PRO A 61 -1.88 -6.79 5.82
N PRO A 62 -2.53 -7.78 6.47
CA PRO A 62 -4.00 -7.81 6.60
C PRO A 62 -4.56 -6.70 7.51
N ASP A 63 -3.72 -6.11 8.33
CA ASP A 63 -4.03 -5.07 9.32
C ASP A 63 -3.56 -3.67 8.87
N ILE A 64 -3.27 -3.49 7.58
CA ILE A 64 -2.89 -2.17 7.06
C ILE A 64 -4.08 -1.21 7.08
N LYS A 65 -3.84 0.04 7.49
CA LYS A 65 -4.83 1.11 7.37
C LYS A 65 -4.74 1.77 5.99
N VAL A 66 -5.85 1.80 5.27
CA VAL A 66 -6.05 2.44 3.96
C VAL A 66 -7.20 3.46 4.07
#